data_AF-A0A1B9MVZ7-F1
#
_entry.id   AF-A0A1B9MVZ7-F1
#
_cell.length_a   1.000
_cell.length_b   1.000
_cell.length_c   1.000
_cell.angle_alpha   90.00
_cell.angle_beta   90.00
_cell.angle_gamma   90.00
#
_symmetry.space_group_name_H-M   'P 1'
#
loop_
_entity.id
_entity.type
_entity.pdbx_description
1 polymer ?
#
loop_
_entity_poly.entity_id
_entity_poly.type
_entity_poly.pdbx_seq_one_letter_code
_entity_poly.pdbx_strand_id
1 'polypeptide(L)'
;MRHLIIYPDIKARAIKNPSEDDYLRYENTDHGLLDDDTFNELTKRRIQELFKTQSYVEQVGNEIWRVKPDGSREFIKRIVKYGECS
;
A
#
# COMPACT_ATOMS: atom_id res chain seq x y z
N MET A 1 -18.16 -2.66 -8.23
CA MET A 1 -17.86 -1.62 -7.23
C MET A 1 -16.94 -2.26 -6.19
N ARG A 2 -15.74 -1.73 -5.94
CA ARG A 2 -14.87 -2.26 -4.88
C ARG A 2 -15.46 -1.87 -3.53
N HIS A 3 -15.65 -2.83 -2.63
CA HIS A 3 -16.04 -2.52 -1.26
C HIS A 3 -14.90 -1.75 -0.60
N LEU A 4 -15.15 -0.49 -0.26
CA LEU A 4 -14.24 0.33 0.52
C LEU A 4 -14.22 -0.23 1.96
N ILE A 5 -13.08 -0.75 2.39
CA ILE A 5 -12.91 -1.21 3.77
C ILE A 5 -12.75 0.02 4.66
N ILE A 6 -13.75 0.25 5.52
CA ILE A 6 -13.67 1.24 6.60
C ILE A 6 -13.08 0.55 7.82
N TYR A 7 -12.06 1.17 8.42
CA TYR A 7 -11.36 0.69 9.61
C TYR A 7 -11.89 1.51 10.78
N PRO A 8 -12.75 0.94 11.64
CA PRO A 8 -13.45 1.71 12.68
C PRO A 8 -12.50 2.37 13.69
N ASP A 9 -11.38 1.70 14.00
CA ASP A 9 -10.34 2.18 14.88
C ASP A 9 -9.59 3.40 14.31
N ILE A 10 -9.29 3.39 13.01
CA ILE A 10 -8.70 4.55 12.31
C ILE A 10 -9.68 5.71 12.26
N LYS A 11 -10.96 5.43 11.94
CA LYS A 11 -12.01 6.45 11.90
C LYS A 11 -12.23 7.11 13.27
N ALA A 12 -12.10 6.35 14.35
CA ALA A 12 -12.23 6.88 15.71
C ALA A 12 -11.10 7.87 16.09
N ARG A 13 -9.95 7.79 15.41
CA ARG A 13 -8.76 8.63 15.61
C ARG A 13 -8.72 9.86 14.70
N ALA A 14 -9.68 10.03 13.79
CA ALA A 14 -9.77 11.21 12.95
C ALA A 14 -9.87 12.49 13.79
N ILE A 15 -9.29 13.57 13.29
CA ILE A 15 -9.29 14.89 13.94
C ILE A 15 -10.74 15.36 14.04
N LYS A 16 -11.26 15.49 15.26
CA LYS A 16 -12.70 15.76 15.50
C LYS A 16 -13.09 17.22 15.27
N ASN A 17 -12.19 18.15 15.56
CA ASN A 17 -12.40 19.58 15.42
C ASN A 17 -11.20 20.19 14.65
N PRO A 18 -11.10 19.91 13.33
CA PRO A 18 -9.99 20.39 12.53
C PRO A 18 -10.01 21.91 12.40
N SER A 19 -8.84 22.53 12.55
CA SER A 19 -8.59 23.93 12.22
C SER A 19 -8.40 24.11 10.71
N GLU A 20 -8.39 25.36 10.23
CA GLU A 20 -8.06 25.65 8.82
C GLU A 20 -6.66 25.15 8.46
N ASP A 21 -5.70 25.27 9.37
CA ASP A 21 -4.33 24.78 9.17
C ASP A 21 -4.28 23.25 9.01
N ASP A 22 -5.13 22.51 9.73
CA ASP A 22 -5.20 21.05 9.59
C ASP A 22 -5.67 20.65 8.19
N TYR A 23 -6.61 21.38 7.60
CA TYR A 23 -7.07 21.13 6.23
C TYR A 23 -6.03 21.49 5.16
N LEU A 24 -5.10 22.39 5.47
CA LEU A 24 -3.97 22.70 4.60
C LEU A 24 -2.88 21.64 4.67
N ARG A 25 -2.75 20.97 5.82
CA ARG A 25 -1.68 20.00 6.09
C ARG A 25 -2.05 18.56 5.76
N TYR A 26 -3.28 18.16 6.02
CA TYR A 26 -3.68 16.75 6.01
C TYR A 26 -4.69 16.43 4.90
N GLU A 27 -4.61 15.21 4.38
CA GLU A 27 -5.58 14.72 3.40
C GLU A 27 -6.91 14.33 4.08
N ASN A 28 -8.02 14.74 3.47
CA ASN A 28 -9.34 14.29 3.89
C ASN A 28 -9.67 12.94 3.23
N THR A 29 -9.89 11.93 4.06
CA THR A 29 -10.13 10.55 3.63
C THR A 29 -11.56 10.10 3.94
N ASP A 30 -11.94 8.90 3.50
CA ASP A 30 -13.23 8.28 3.88
C ASP A 30 -13.35 7.99 5.40
N HIS A 31 -12.22 8.08 6.11
CA HIS A 31 -12.11 7.90 7.56
C HIS A 31 -12.10 9.24 8.30
N GLY A 32 -12.15 10.37 7.59
CA GLY A 32 -12.02 11.73 8.10
C GLY A 32 -10.66 12.35 7.78
N LEU A 33 -10.37 13.50 8.41
CA LEU A 33 -9.07 14.14 8.36
C LEU A 33 -8.11 13.43 9.32
N LEU A 34 -6.98 12.93 8.80
CA LEU A 34 -6.05 12.09 9.54
C LEU A 34 -4.68 12.77 9.67
N ASP A 35 -4.07 12.70 10.84
CA ASP A 35 -2.66 13.06 11.00
C ASP A 35 -1.74 12.09 10.25
N ASP A 36 -0.46 12.48 10.11
CA ASP A 36 0.56 11.74 9.35
C ASP A 36 0.69 10.28 9.85
N ASP A 37 0.66 10.06 11.17
CA ASP A 37 0.83 8.74 11.77
C ASP A 37 -0.36 7.82 11.48
N THR A 38 -1.58 8.34 11.63
CA THR A 38 -2.83 7.62 11.39
C THR A 38 -3.04 7.35 9.91
N PHE A 39 -2.66 8.30 9.04
CA PHE A 39 -2.69 8.12 7.59
C PHE A 39 -1.68 7.06 7.11
N ASN A 40 -0.47 7.07 7.67
CA ASN A 40 0.53 6.05 7.38
C ASN A 40 0.07 4.65 7.80
N GLU A 41 -0.63 4.54 8.93
CA GLU A 41 -1.23 3.29 9.37
C GLU A 41 -2.34 2.81 8.43
N LEU A 42 -3.25 3.71 8.01
CA LEU A 42 -4.29 3.42 7.02
C LEU A 42 -3.68 2.88 5.72
N THR A 43 -2.63 3.55 5.24
CA THR A 43 -1.93 3.18 4.01
C THR A 43 -1.30 1.80 4.11
N LYS A 44 -0.59 1.51 5.21
CA LYS A 44 -0.01 0.19 5.47
C LYS A 44 -1.05 -0.91 5.45
N ARG A 45 -2.19 -0.72 6.14
CA ARG A 45 -3.27 -1.72 6.18
C ARG A 45 -3.91 -1.92 4.82
N ARG A 46 -4.19 -0.84 4.07
CA ARG A 46 -4.71 -0.93 2.70
C ARG A 46 -3.77 -1.71 1.78
N ILE A 47 -2.46 -1.46 1.85
CA ILE A 47 -1.45 -2.19 1.08
C ILE A 47 -1.44 -3.68 1.47
N GLN A 48 -1.50 -4.00 2.76
CA GLN A 48 -1.55 -5.39 3.22
C GLN A 48 -2.80 -6.12 2.71
N GLU A 49 -3.99 -5.50 2.77
CA GLU A 49 -5.21 -6.08 2.22
C GLU A 49 -5.16 -6.26 0.70
N LEU A 50 -4.53 -5.31 -0.01
CA LEU A 50 -4.28 -5.46 -1.45
C LEU A 50 -3.41 -6.69 -1.73
N PHE A 51 -2.33 -6.90 -0.97
CA PHE A 51 -1.46 -8.07 -1.16
C PHE A 51 -2.10 -9.40 -0.76
N LYS A 52 -3.08 -9.40 0.15
CA LYS A 52 -3.89 -10.60 0.46
C LYS A 52 -4.87 -11.00 -0.64
N THR A 53 -5.15 -10.11 -1.59
CA THR A 53 -6.20 -10.32 -2.60
C THR A 53 -5.69 -10.27 -4.02
N GLN A 54 -4.52 -9.67 -4.25
CA GLN A 54 -3.95 -9.45 -5.58
C GLN A 54 -2.53 -9.98 -5.67
N SER A 55 -2.23 -10.59 -6.82
CA SER A 55 -0.85 -10.92 -7.16
C SER A 55 -0.07 -9.65 -7.46
N TYR A 56 1.19 -9.59 -7.05
CA TYR A 56 2.12 -8.51 -7.39
C TYR A 56 3.40 -9.05 -8.00
N VAL A 57 4.21 -8.17 -8.60
CA VAL A 57 5.51 -8.53 -9.19
C VAL A 57 6.61 -7.89 -8.36
N GLU A 58 7.59 -8.70 -7.96
CA GLU A 58 8.77 -8.25 -7.23
C GLU A 58 10.05 -8.60 -8.00
N GLN A 59 11.05 -7.71 -7.91
CA GLN A 59 12.39 -7.97 -8.41
C GLN A 59 13.29 -8.35 -7.24
N VAL A 60 13.93 -9.52 -7.33
CA VAL A 60 14.91 -10.01 -6.36
C VAL A 60 16.24 -10.19 -7.10
N GLY A 61 17.16 -9.24 -6.93
CA GLY A 61 18.41 -9.21 -7.69
C GLY A 61 18.15 -9.09 -9.20
N ASN A 62 18.56 -10.11 -9.96
CA ASN A 62 18.34 -10.20 -11.41
C ASN A 62 17.10 -11.04 -11.78
N GLU A 63 16.23 -11.38 -10.84
CA GLU A 63 15.06 -12.23 -11.09
C GLU A 63 13.77 -11.46 -10.86
N ILE A 64 12.78 -11.72 -11.70
CA ILE A 64 11.42 -11.19 -11.57
C ILE A 64 10.50 -12.33 -11.14
N TRP A 65 9.81 -12.12 -10.02
CA TRP A 65 8.89 -13.07 -9.42
C TRP A 65 7.48 -12.48 -9.36
N ARG A 66 6.47 -13.30 -9.64
CA ARG A 66 5.07 -13.00 -9.31
C ARG A 66 4.78 -13.60 -7.95
N VAL A 67 4.35 -12.79 -7.00
CA VAL A 67 3.85 -13.26 -5.71
C VAL A 67 2.33 -13.29 -5.77
N LYS A 68 1.73 -14.44 -5.47
CA LYS A 68 0.29 -14.64 -5.44
C LYS A 68 -0.28 -14.26 -4.06
N PRO A 69 -1.60 -14.03 -3.95
CA PRO A 69 -2.24 -13.68 -2.68
C PRO A 69 -2.05 -14.69 -1.54
N ASP A 70 -1.86 -15.97 -1.88
CA ASP A 70 -1.58 -17.07 -0.94
C ASP A 70 -0.12 -17.12 -0.47
N GLY A 71 0.71 -16.16 -0.91
CA GLY A 71 2.13 -16.07 -0.58
C GLY A 71 3.02 -16.94 -1.47
N SER A 72 2.46 -17.76 -2.36
CA SER A 72 3.25 -18.56 -3.30
C SER A 72 3.93 -17.67 -4.34
N ARG A 73 5.12 -18.09 -4.79
CA ARG A 73 5.93 -17.33 -5.76
C ARG A 73 6.07 -18.11 -7.05
N GLU A 74 5.86 -17.42 -8.15
CA GLU A 74 5.98 -17.94 -9.51
C GLU A 74 7.08 -17.17 -10.24
N PHE A 75 8.11 -17.87 -10.68
CA PHE A 75 9.20 -17.27 -11.44
C PHE A 75 8.67 -16.79 -12.80
N ILE A 76 8.91 -15.52 -13.14
CA ILE A 76 8.51 -14.96 -14.44
C ILE A 76 9.69 -15.02 -15.41
N LYS A 77 10.81 -14.38 -15.05
CA LYS A 77 12.00 -14.29 -15.90
C LYS A 77 13.24 -13.87 -15.13
N ARG A 78 14.40 -14.16 -15.71
CA ARG A 78 15.70 -13.61 -15.30
C ARG A 78 16.08 -12.45 -16.22
N ILE A 79 16.47 -11.33 -15.62
CA ILE A 79 17.08 -10.19 -16.31
C ILE A 79 18.52 -10.59 -16.64
N VAL A 80 18.81 -10.76 -17.93
CA VAL A 80 20.17 -10.90 -18.42
C VAL A 80 20.62 -9.52 -18.89
N LYS A 81 21.61 -8.93 -18.20
CA LYS A 81 22.30 -7.73 -18.72
C LYS A 81 23.20 -8.19 -19.85
N TYR A 82 22.88 -7.82 -21.09
CA TYR A 82 23.82 -7.95 -22.21
C TYR A 82 24.88 -6.86 -22.05
N GLY A 83 26.14 -7.23 -21.72
CA GLY A 83 27.20 -6.23 -21.54
C GLY A 83 28.53 -6.65 -20.89
N GLU A 84 28.77 -7.94 -20.61
CA GLU A 84 30.12 -8.41 -20.22
C GLU A 84 30.53 -9.58 -21.12
N CYS A 85 30.63 -9.31 -22.42
CA CYS A 85 31.57 -10.02 -23.27
C CYS A 85 32.69 -9.03 -23.61
N SER A 86 33.75 -9.07 -22.80
CA SER A 86 35.07 -8.55 -23.18
C SER A 86 36.08 -9.67 -22.99
#